data_AF-A0A016U2U1-F1
#
_entry.id   AF-A0A016U2U1-F1
#
_cell.length_a   1.000
_cell.length_b   1.000
_cell.length_c   1.000
_cell.angle_alpha   90.00
_cell.angle_beta   90.00
_cell.angle_gamma   90.00
#
_symmetry.space_group_name_H-M   'P 1'
#
loop_
_entity.id
_entity.type
_entity.pdbx_description
1 polymer ?
#
loop_
_entity_poly.entity_id
_entity_poly.type
_entity_poly.pdbx_seq_one_letter_code
_entity_poly.pdbx_strand_id
1 'polypeptide(L)'
;MGRTFQYCLLVYSVIDLASTSPDDPQLTFEDLYQYGKYEYTDGNWPDCVAFMKRALEDFQYFEDELVWCRRKCSQQVEAPGEDVLSQKHAHSERALCLLRCKRDRFTEDRPPLKRMNTYFDFIERKPFQYMHICYWKMGDLDMAVRSAYTFLVKNPSDKDTLDGMAFYMERPGYHDGMLVDTLRRPYEERFISGVKAYNEEDWNRCVDDLEVSLEKTMEEDSRCRLLCEDKIDWSVVDGNPELDVLMTSMQASVVRCQHNCLYRLALINGHNVGHLLATHYEYLHFCYYKLMRGSEAARSVANFLLFDDNPLMRRNKYFYNKQYKNEELFVPDERMLDIYKQRTLEERYLNFIEEKFKFVNNEFPPERQDDRKKFDTSVSVKDIFDYSAVRKLLTQIECKTLRSVFPVKHGDQILEELEERVKLLWPTAKFETRSCSRNARLAPCPRAIVLSIEHDDCSEWLGAMHTGCAVVFCT
;
A
#
# COMPACT_ATOMS: atom_id res chain seq x y z
N MET A 1 -64.50 17.36 -49.25
CA MET A 1 -63.66 16.27 -49.82
C MET A 1 -62.23 16.80 -49.85
N GLY A 2 -61.41 16.67 -48.82
CA GLY A 2 -60.97 15.44 -48.16
C GLY A 2 -59.49 15.23 -48.56
N ARG A 3 -58.56 15.98 -47.95
CA ARG A 3 -57.11 15.81 -48.12
C ARG A 3 -56.61 14.88 -47.00
N THR A 4 -56.21 13.66 -47.36
CA THR A 4 -55.60 12.67 -46.48
C THR A 4 -54.10 12.93 -46.37
N PHE A 5 -53.64 13.26 -45.17
CA PHE A 5 -52.22 13.23 -44.79
C PHE A 5 -51.86 11.82 -44.33
N GLN A 6 -50.85 11.22 -44.95
CA GLN A 6 -50.35 9.89 -44.60
C GLN A 6 -49.01 10.08 -43.87
N TYR A 7 -49.02 9.90 -42.55
CA TYR A 7 -47.81 9.87 -41.73
C TYR A 7 -47.20 8.46 -41.80
N CYS A 8 -46.00 8.34 -42.35
CA CYS A 8 -45.16 7.15 -42.19
C CYS A 8 -44.37 7.30 -40.88
N LEU A 9 -44.72 6.50 -39.87
CA LEU A 9 -43.93 6.31 -38.66
C LEU A 9 -42.72 5.40 -38.99
N LEU A 10 -41.53 6.00 -38.97
CA LEU A 10 -40.26 5.26 -38.87
C LEU A 10 -40.06 4.85 -37.41
N VAL A 11 -40.22 3.56 -37.13
CA VAL A 11 -39.83 2.99 -35.83
C VAL A 11 -38.32 2.75 -35.88
N TYR A 12 -37.54 3.66 -35.29
CA TYR A 12 -36.16 3.39 -34.92
C TYR A 12 -36.18 2.51 -33.68
N SER A 13 -35.77 1.25 -33.83
CA SER A 13 -35.38 0.38 -32.72
C SER A 13 -34.06 0.89 -32.14
N VAL A 14 -34.16 1.67 -31.07
CA VAL A 14 -33.04 1.96 -30.19
C VAL A 14 -32.76 0.67 -29.43
N ILE A 15 -31.63 0.04 -29.73
CA ILE A 15 -31.02 -0.95 -28.86
C ILE A 15 -30.38 -0.14 -27.73
N ASP A 16 -31.02 -0.12 -26.57
CA ASP A 16 -30.46 0.44 -25.35
C ASP A 16 -29.21 -0.37 -24.97
N LEU A 17 -28.04 0.21 -25.23
CA LEU A 17 -26.85 -0.12 -24.46
C LEU A 17 -27.06 0.46 -23.05
N ALA A 18 -27.47 -0.40 -22.11
CA ALA A 18 -27.56 -0.04 -20.70
C ALA A 18 -26.14 0.18 -20.13
N SER A 19 -25.68 1.44 -20.16
CA SER A 19 -24.72 1.95 -19.18
C SER A 19 -25.50 2.41 -17.96
N THR A 20 -25.26 1.88 -16.77
CA THR A 20 -25.83 2.50 -15.56
C THR A 20 -25.02 3.74 -15.19
N SER A 21 -25.45 4.85 -15.78
CA SER A 21 -25.42 6.17 -15.17
C SER A 21 -26.60 6.27 -14.15
N PRO A 22 -26.92 7.44 -13.55
CA PRO A 22 -27.97 7.69 -12.54
C PRO A 22 -29.44 7.24 -12.83
N ASP A 23 -29.68 6.26 -13.69
CA ASP A 23 -30.95 6.02 -14.36
C ASP A 23 -31.96 5.14 -13.56
N ASP A 24 -31.57 4.56 -12.42
CA ASP A 24 -32.52 3.96 -11.47
C ASP A 24 -32.06 4.16 -10.02
N PRO A 25 -32.34 5.33 -9.41
CA PRO A 25 -31.82 5.66 -8.09
C PRO A 25 -32.35 4.74 -6.99
N GLN A 26 -33.40 3.93 -7.23
CA GLN A 26 -34.11 3.15 -6.21
C GLN A 26 -33.43 1.83 -5.81
N LEU A 27 -32.53 1.31 -6.65
CA LEU A 27 -31.83 0.05 -6.37
C LEU A 27 -30.40 0.33 -5.92
N THR A 28 -30.10 0.00 -4.67
CA THR A 28 -28.74 0.13 -4.13
C THR A 28 -27.83 -1.01 -4.58
N PHE A 29 -26.52 -0.82 -4.49
CA PHE A 29 -25.55 -1.90 -4.72
C PHE A 29 -25.81 -3.13 -3.83
N GLU A 30 -26.39 -2.95 -2.63
CA GLU A 30 -26.76 -4.07 -1.76
C GLU A 30 -27.90 -4.89 -2.36
N ASP A 31 -28.94 -4.22 -2.88
CA ASP A 31 -30.10 -4.86 -3.47
C ASP A 31 -29.71 -5.55 -4.79
N LEU A 32 -28.95 -4.84 -5.65
CA LEU A 32 -28.41 -5.37 -6.91
C LEU A 32 -27.51 -6.58 -6.67
N TYR A 33 -26.65 -6.53 -5.65
CA TYR A 33 -25.79 -7.67 -5.30
C TYR A 33 -26.60 -8.87 -4.82
N GLN A 34 -27.66 -8.68 -4.03
CA GLN A 34 -28.55 -9.78 -3.66
C GLN A 34 -29.27 -10.38 -4.88
N TYR A 35 -29.79 -9.54 -5.79
CA TYR A 35 -30.42 -10.04 -7.02
C TYR A 35 -29.44 -10.82 -7.88
N GLY A 36 -28.22 -10.33 -8.08
CA GLY A 36 -27.19 -11.08 -8.80
C GLY A 36 -26.88 -12.45 -8.19
N LYS A 37 -26.93 -12.56 -6.85
CA LYS A 37 -26.77 -13.85 -6.15
C LYS A 37 -27.96 -14.79 -6.32
N TYR A 38 -29.18 -14.25 -6.40
CA TYR A 38 -30.38 -15.05 -6.71
C TYR A 38 -30.29 -15.59 -8.14
N GLU A 39 -30.01 -14.73 -9.12
CA GLU A 39 -29.85 -15.15 -10.53
C GLU A 39 -28.70 -16.16 -10.71
N TYR A 40 -27.60 -15.99 -9.96
CA TYR A 40 -26.53 -17.00 -9.91
C TYR A 40 -27.04 -18.37 -9.43
N THR A 41 -27.87 -18.37 -8.38
CA THR A 41 -28.42 -19.60 -7.79
C THR A 41 -29.44 -20.27 -8.71
N ASP A 42 -30.26 -19.47 -9.39
CA ASP A 42 -31.29 -19.92 -10.33
C ASP A 42 -30.71 -20.33 -11.70
N GLY A 43 -29.41 -20.12 -11.91
CA GLY A 43 -28.71 -20.46 -13.16
C GLY A 43 -28.98 -19.50 -14.31
N ASN A 44 -29.49 -18.31 -14.02
CA ASN A 44 -29.69 -17.24 -14.98
C ASN A 44 -28.41 -16.39 -15.11
N TRP A 45 -27.45 -16.92 -15.87
CA TRP A 45 -26.11 -16.35 -15.99
C TRP A 45 -26.06 -14.92 -16.58
N PRO A 46 -26.84 -14.56 -17.61
CA PRO A 46 -26.85 -13.19 -18.13
C PRO A 46 -27.27 -12.16 -17.08
N ASP A 47 -28.34 -12.42 -16.33
CA ASP A 47 -28.84 -11.49 -15.33
C ASP A 47 -27.94 -11.46 -14.08
N CYS A 48 -27.33 -12.59 -13.70
CA CYS A 48 -26.25 -12.63 -12.71
C CYS A 48 -25.17 -11.59 -13.03
N VAL A 49 -24.64 -11.61 -14.26
CA VAL A 49 -23.60 -10.67 -14.69
C VAL A 49 -24.12 -9.24 -14.71
N ALA A 50 -25.33 -9.02 -15.25
CA ALA A 50 -25.92 -7.69 -15.36
C ALA A 50 -26.09 -7.03 -14.00
N PHE A 51 -26.68 -7.73 -13.02
CA PHE A 51 -26.86 -7.21 -11.67
C PHE A 51 -25.52 -6.97 -10.95
N MET A 52 -24.56 -7.88 -11.08
CA MET A 52 -23.23 -7.72 -10.44
C MET A 52 -22.47 -6.50 -10.98
N LYS A 53 -22.50 -6.27 -12.30
CA LYS A 53 -21.90 -5.08 -12.92
C LYS A 53 -22.55 -3.79 -12.42
N ARG A 54 -23.89 -3.73 -12.44
CA ARG A 54 -24.65 -2.58 -11.92
C ARG A 54 -24.32 -2.32 -10.44
N ALA A 55 -24.17 -3.38 -9.64
CA ALA A 55 -23.82 -3.25 -8.24
C ALA A 55 -22.41 -2.65 -8.04
N LEU A 56 -21.42 -3.03 -8.86
CA LEU A 56 -20.07 -2.47 -8.82
C LEU A 56 -20.04 -0.97 -9.18
N GLU A 57 -20.81 -0.56 -10.19
CA GLU A 57 -20.95 0.84 -10.58
C GLU A 57 -21.61 1.68 -9.48
N ASP A 58 -22.69 1.18 -8.89
CA ASP A 58 -23.40 1.84 -7.79
C ASP A 58 -22.52 1.96 -6.52
N PHE A 59 -21.73 0.92 -6.22
CA PHE A 59 -20.76 0.93 -5.12
C PHE A 59 -19.68 1.99 -5.30
N GLN A 60 -19.13 2.14 -6.51
CA GLN A 60 -18.13 3.17 -6.81
C GLN A 60 -18.72 4.57 -6.61
N TYR A 61 -19.95 4.82 -7.08
CA TYR A 61 -20.64 6.08 -6.80
C TYR A 61 -20.83 6.28 -5.29
N PHE A 62 -21.24 5.24 -4.55
CA PHE A 62 -21.45 5.34 -3.10
C PHE A 62 -20.19 5.81 -2.38
N GLU A 63 -19.03 5.22 -2.70
CA GLU A 63 -17.75 5.67 -2.15
C GLU A 63 -17.39 7.09 -2.58
N ASP A 64 -17.65 7.46 -3.84
CA ASP A 64 -17.36 8.79 -4.37
C ASP A 64 -18.15 9.89 -3.65
N GLU A 65 -19.43 9.67 -3.38
CA GLU A 65 -20.25 10.62 -2.61
C GLU A 65 -19.80 10.73 -1.14
N LEU A 66 -19.38 9.63 -0.53
CA LEU A 66 -18.79 9.67 0.82
C LEU A 66 -17.51 10.50 0.84
N VAL A 67 -16.58 10.22 -0.09
CA VAL A 67 -15.31 10.96 -0.21
C VAL A 67 -15.57 12.44 -0.48
N TRP A 68 -16.52 12.74 -1.37
CA TRP A 68 -16.90 14.11 -1.71
C TRP A 68 -17.41 14.87 -0.48
N CYS A 69 -18.36 14.28 0.26
CA CYS A 69 -18.90 14.90 1.47
C CYS A 69 -17.81 15.17 2.51
N ARG A 70 -16.94 14.19 2.76
CA ARG A 70 -15.87 14.31 3.76
C ARG A 70 -14.84 15.35 3.39
N ARG A 71 -14.40 15.36 2.13
CA ARG A 71 -13.47 16.37 1.62
C ARG A 71 -14.05 17.78 1.72
N LYS A 72 -15.28 17.96 1.24
CA LYS A 72 -16.00 19.25 1.32
C LYS A 72 -16.09 19.74 2.76
N CYS A 73 -16.57 18.89 3.67
CA CYS A 73 -16.77 19.28 5.07
C CYS A 73 -15.47 19.50 5.83
N SER A 74 -14.38 18.80 5.46
CA SER A 74 -13.06 19.07 6.03
C SER A 74 -12.48 20.42 5.60
N GLN A 75 -12.85 20.92 4.42
CA GLN A 75 -12.33 22.19 3.88
C GLN A 75 -13.17 23.41 4.30
N GLN A 76 -14.46 23.21 4.59
CA GLN A 76 -15.37 24.30 4.96
C GLN A 76 -15.26 24.76 6.41
N VAL A 77 -14.74 23.91 7.29
CA VAL A 77 -14.64 24.21 8.72
C VAL A 77 -13.29 24.87 9.00
N GLU A 78 -13.33 26.04 9.62
CA GLU A 78 -12.13 26.79 10.01
C GLU A 78 -11.31 26.02 11.07
N ALA A 79 -10.01 26.27 11.11
CA ALA A 79 -9.15 25.69 12.13
C ALA A 79 -9.60 26.19 13.52
N PRO A 80 -9.89 25.29 14.48
CA PRO A 80 -10.32 25.71 15.81
C PRO A 80 -9.19 26.40 16.57
N GLY A 81 -9.55 27.25 17.53
CA GLY A 81 -8.60 27.75 18.52
C GLY A 81 -8.16 26.65 19.49
N GLU A 82 -7.21 26.98 20.37
CA GLU A 82 -6.68 26.03 21.36
C GLU A 82 -7.71 25.63 22.44
N ASP A 83 -8.75 26.45 22.64
CA ASP A 83 -9.80 26.19 23.63
C ASP A 83 -10.61 24.91 23.32
N VAL A 84 -10.92 24.14 24.36
CA VAL A 84 -11.61 22.84 24.23
C VAL A 84 -13.01 23.01 23.63
N LEU A 85 -13.74 24.07 24.00
CA LEU A 85 -15.07 24.31 23.43
C LEU A 85 -14.96 24.77 21.98
N SER A 86 -13.94 25.53 21.61
CA SER A 86 -13.64 25.85 20.20
C SER A 86 -13.38 24.60 19.36
N GLN A 87 -12.55 23.67 19.85
CA GLN A 87 -12.31 22.38 19.17
C GLN A 87 -13.58 21.54 19.04
N LYS A 88 -14.38 21.46 20.11
CA LYS A 88 -15.68 20.76 20.09
C LYS A 88 -16.66 21.42 19.12
N HIS A 89 -16.68 22.76 19.04
CA HIS A 89 -17.53 23.49 18.12
C HIS A 89 -17.17 23.17 16.66
N ALA A 90 -15.90 23.27 16.29
CA ALA A 90 -15.45 22.91 14.94
C ALA A 90 -15.77 21.44 14.60
N HIS A 91 -15.64 20.52 15.57
CA HIS A 91 -16.07 19.14 15.40
C HIS A 91 -17.59 19.04 15.14
N SER A 92 -18.42 19.77 15.89
CA SER A 92 -19.87 19.83 15.68
C SER A 92 -20.25 20.44 14.33
N GLU A 93 -19.54 21.47 13.87
CA GLU A 93 -19.75 22.06 12.54
C GLU A 93 -19.46 21.07 11.42
N ARG A 94 -18.34 20.34 11.53
CA ARG A 94 -18.00 19.27 10.58
C ARG A 94 -19.05 18.17 10.59
N ALA A 95 -19.50 17.74 11.76
CA ALA A 95 -20.55 16.73 11.90
C ALA A 95 -21.87 17.20 11.26
N LEU A 96 -22.28 18.45 11.51
CA LEU A 96 -23.48 19.03 10.92
C LEU A 96 -23.37 19.15 9.40
N CYS A 97 -22.20 19.53 8.88
CA CYS A 97 -21.93 19.53 7.44
C CYS A 97 -22.08 18.12 6.85
N LEU A 98 -21.48 17.11 7.48
CA LEU A 98 -21.55 15.72 7.02
C LEU A 98 -22.99 15.21 7.02
N LEU A 99 -23.78 15.48 8.07
CA LEU A 99 -25.19 15.09 8.15
C LEU A 99 -26.01 15.72 7.02
N ARG A 100 -25.84 17.02 6.78
CA ARG A 100 -26.52 17.73 5.69
C ARG A 100 -26.10 17.19 4.32
N CYS A 101 -24.79 17.05 4.11
CA CYS A 101 -24.24 16.54 2.87
C CYS A 101 -24.74 15.14 2.56
N LYS A 102 -24.67 14.22 3.53
CA LYS A 102 -25.14 12.85 3.37
C LYS A 102 -26.64 12.80 3.13
N ARG A 103 -27.46 13.61 3.81
CA ARG A 103 -28.90 13.69 3.54
C ARG A 103 -29.19 14.18 2.11
N ASP A 104 -28.42 15.13 1.61
CA ASP A 104 -28.61 15.67 0.26
C ASP A 104 -28.12 14.69 -0.83
N ARG A 105 -27.13 13.84 -0.52
CA ARG A 105 -26.55 12.85 -1.45
C ARG A 105 -27.21 11.47 -1.40
N PHE A 106 -27.70 11.06 -0.23
CA PHE A 106 -28.36 9.78 0.03
C PHE A 106 -29.82 10.06 0.40
N THR A 107 -30.67 10.12 -0.63
CA THR A 107 -32.12 10.40 -0.55
C THR A 107 -32.94 9.18 -0.16
N GLU A 108 -34.28 9.27 -0.16
CA GLU A 108 -35.17 8.12 0.05
C GLU A 108 -35.07 7.08 -1.06
N ASP A 109 -34.98 7.51 -2.32
CA ASP A 109 -34.64 6.62 -3.44
C ASP A 109 -33.22 6.05 -3.26
N ARG A 110 -32.37 6.90 -2.70
CA ARG A 110 -30.95 6.89 -2.37
C ARG A 110 -30.35 6.24 -1.11
N PRO A 111 -30.93 5.24 -0.43
CA PRO A 111 -30.73 5.10 1.01
C PRO A 111 -29.26 4.82 1.39
N PRO A 112 -28.82 5.25 2.59
CA PRO A 112 -27.48 4.96 3.07
C PRO A 112 -27.27 3.45 3.27
N LEU A 113 -26.00 3.05 3.33
CA LEU A 113 -25.57 1.67 3.57
C LEU A 113 -26.32 1.03 4.75
N LYS A 114 -27.02 -0.06 4.49
CA LYS A 114 -27.79 -0.85 5.46
C LYS A 114 -26.91 -1.86 6.18
N ARG A 115 -26.02 -2.56 5.46
CA ARG A 115 -25.17 -3.64 6.02
C ARG A 115 -23.69 -3.44 5.69
N MET A 116 -22.89 -3.20 6.72
CA MET A 116 -21.43 -3.05 6.58
C MET A 116 -20.75 -4.31 6.00
N ASN A 117 -21.28 -5.51 6.25
CA ASN A 117 -20.72 -6.74 5.66
C ASN A 117 -20.78 -6.71 4.13
N THR A 118 -21.84 -6.14 3.53
CA THR A 118 -21.92 -6.00 2.07
C THR A 118 -20.84 -5.07 1.56
N TYR A 119 -20.54 -3.97 2.27
CA TYR A 119 -19.42 -3.10 1.92
C TYR A 119 -18.10 -3.88 1.88
N PHE A 120 -17.82 -4.72 2.89
CA PHE A 120 -16.60 -5.53 2.91
C PHE A 120 -16.55 -6.60 1.80
N ASP A 121 -17.69 -7.17 1.40
CA ASP A 121 -17.74 -8.07 0.24
C ASP A 121 -17.23 -7.38 -1.05
N PHE A 122 -17.52 -6.09 -1.23
CA PHE A 122 -17.05 -5.32 -2.38
C PHE A 122 -15.58 -4.93 -2.27
N ILE A 123 -15.10 -4.57 -1.07
CA ILE A 123 -13.67 -4.35 -0.80
C ILE A 123 -12.85 -5.60 -1.09
N GLU A 124 -13.39 -6.78 -0.77
CA GLU A 124 -12.79 -8.08 -1.09
C GLU A 124 -13.10 -8.58 -2.52
N ARG A 125 -13.69 -7.73 -3.37
CA ARG A 125 -14.00 -8.01 -4.79
C ARG A 125 -14.90 -9.24 -5.02
N LYS A 126 -15.70 -9.66 -4.03
CA LYS A 126 -16.56 -10.86 -4.13
C LYS A 126 -17.56 -10.88 -5.30
N PRO A 127 -18.09 -9.76 -5.82
CA PRO A 127 -18.91 -9.81 -7.05
C PRO A 127 -18.21 -10.54 -8.21
N PHE A 128 -16.88 -10.41 -8.33
CA PHE A 128 -16.11 -11.10 -9.37
C PHE A 128 -16.05 -12.61 -9.17
N GLN A 129 -16.13 -13.10 -7.93
CA GLN A 129 -16.23 -14.52 -7.60
C GLN A 129 -17.50 -15.16 -8.20
N TYR A 130 -18.60 -14.42 -8.27
CA TYR A 130 -19.82 -14.87 -8.95
C TYR A 130 -19.70 -14.70 -10.47
N MET A 131 -19.22 -13.52 -10.92
CA MET A 131 -19.19 -13.18 -12.34
C MET A 131 -18.33 -14.14 -13.16
N HIS A 132 -17.18 -14.62 -12.66
CA HIS A 132 -16.33 -15.52 -13.45
C HIS A 132 -17.03 -16.83 -13.80
N ILE A 133 -17.82 -17.37 -12.88
CA ILE A 133 -18.63 -18.57 -13.10
C ILE A 133 -19.78 -18.26 -14.06
N CYS A 134 -20.48 -17.13 -13.89
CA CYS A 134 -21.57 -16.74 -14.78
C CYS A 134 -21.09 -16.58 -16.23
N TYR A 135 -19.97 -15.88 -16.48
CA TYR A 135 -19.37 -15.78 -17.81
C TYR A 135 -18.95 -17.14 -18.39
N TRP A 136 -18.33 -17.99 -17.56
CA TRP A 136 -17.97 -19.33 -17.99
C TRP A 136 -19.19 -20.13 -18.47
N LYS A 137 -20.31 -20.05 -17.72
CA LYS A 137 -21.56 -20.73 -18.08
C LYS A 137 -22.22 -20.16 -19.34
N MET A 138 -21.95 -18.91 -19.68
CA MET A 138 -22.36 -18.28 -20.94
C MET A 138 -21.45 -18.62 -22.12
N GLY A 139 -20.31 -19.30 -21.89
CA GLY A 139 -19.31 -19.59 -22.91
C GLY A 139 -18.35 -18.44 -23.20
N ASP A 140 -18.31 -17.40 -22.35
CA ASP A 140 -17.40 -16.26 -22.48
C ASP A 140 -16.12 -16.50 -21.67
N LEU A 141 -15.14 -17.15 -22.31
CA LEU A 141 -13.86 -17.48 -21.67
C LEU A 141 -13.05 -16.23 -21.27
N ASP A 142 -13.01 -15.20 -22.11
CA ASP A 142 -12.22 -13.98 -21.85
C ASP A 142 -12.73 -13.28 -20.58
N MET A 143 -14.05 -13.07 -20.48
CA MET A 143 -14.64 -12.42 -19.31
C MET A 143 -14.61 -13.30 -18.07
N ALA A 144 -14.66 -14.64 -18.21
CA ALA A 144 -14.46 -15.55 -17.09
C ALA A 144 -13.05 -15.42 -16.51
N VAL A 145 -12.01 -15.46 -17.36
CA VAL A 145 -10.61 -15.30 -16.94
C VAL A 145 -10.38 -13.93 -16.31
N ARG A 146 -10.83 -12.84 -16.95
CA ARG A 146 -10.68 -11.48 -16.39
C ARG A 146 -11.35 -11.32 -15.03
N SER A 147 -12.54 -11.88 -14.86
CA SER A 147 -13.27 -11.80 -13.59
C SER A 147 -12.55 -12.60 -12.49
N ALA A 148 -12.14 -13.83 -12.79
CA ALA A 148 -11.37 -14.65 -11.85
C ALA A 148 -10.03 -13.97 -11.48
N TYR A 149 -9.33 -13.42 -12.45
CA TYR A 149 -8.08 -12.70 -12.23
C TYR A 149 -8.27 -11.46 -11.36
N THR A 150 -9.29 -10.66 -11.63
CA THR A 150 -9.65 -9.46 -10.85
C THR A 150 -9.93 -9.80 -9.38
N PHE A 151 -10.59 -10.94 -9.11
CA PHE A 151 -10.79 -11.43 -7.75
C PHE A 151 -9.49 -11.89 -7.10
N LEU A 152 -8.67 -12.67 -7.81
CA LEU A 152 -7.40 -13.22 -7.33
C LEU A 152 -6.34 -12.14 -7.05
N VAL A 153 -6.37 -11.00 -7.74
CA VAL A 153 -5.50 -9.86 -7.41
C VAL A 153 -5.71 -9.38 -5.98
N LYS A 154 -6.94 -9.44 -5.46
CA LYS A 154 -7.26 -9.11 -4.06
C LYS A 154 -7.13 -10.31 -3.13
N ASN A 155 -7.44 -11.50 -3.63
CA ASN A 155 -7.49 -12.75 -2.86
C ASN A 155 -6.54 -13.81 -3.46
N PRO A 156 -5.21 -13.61 -3.42
CA PRO A 156 -4.26 -14.44 -4.17
C PRO A 156 -4.18 -15.90 -3.70
N SER A 157 -4.73 -16.20 -2.51
CA SER A 157 -4.69 -17.53 -1.89
C SER A 157 -6.05 -18.25 -1.93
N ASP A 158 -7.06 -17.70 -2.63
CA ASP A 158 -8.39 -18.33 -2.72
C ASP A 158 -8.34 -19.58 -3.61
N LYS A 159 -8.49 -20.76 -2.99
CA LYS A 159 -8.31 -22.05 -3.67
C LYS A 159 -9.34 -22.29 -4.75
N ASP A 160 -10.61 -22.00 -4.47
CA ASP A 160 -11.70 -22.29 -5.40
C ASP A 160 -11.53 -21.50 -6.71
N THR A 161 -11.14 -20.22 -6.61
CA THR A 161 -10.89 -19.40 -7.79
C THR A 161 -9.58 -19.76 -8.50
N LEU A 162 -8.53 -20.17 -7.76
CA LEU A 162 -7.29 -20.68 -8.35
C LEU A 162 -7.55 -21.96 -9.17
N ASP A 163 -8.34 -22.89 -8.66
CA ASP A 163 -8.73 -24.12 -9.37
C ASP A 163 -9.57 -23.78 -10.61
N GLY A 164 -10.50 -22.83 -10.49
CA GLY A 164 -11.27 -22.30 -11.62
C GLY A 164 -10.38 -21.65 -12.69
N MET A 165 -9.41 -20.84 -12.28
CA MET A 165 -8.45 -20.20 -13.19
C MET A 165 -7.59 -21.23 -13.91
N ALA A 166 -7.03 -22.21 -13.19
CA ALA A 166 -6.25 -23.30 -13.78
C ALA A 166 -7.07 -24.05 -14.84
N PHE A 167 -8.34 -24.34 -14.52
CA PHE A 167 -9.25 -24.95 -15.48
C PHE A 167 -9.48 -24.07 -16.73
N TYR A 168 -9.61 -22.74 -16.59
CA TYR A 168 -9.78 -21.82 -17.73
C TYR A 168 -8.53 -21.75 -18.61
N MET A 169 -7.34 -21.75 -18.00
CA MET A 169 -6.06 -21.67 -18.72
C MET A 169 -5.81 -22.88 -19.63
N GLU A 170 -6.44 -24.03 -19.35
CA GLU A 170 -6.38 -25.22 -20.19
C GLU A 170 -7.36 -25.21 -21.38
N ARG A 171 -8.27 -24.23 -21.45
CA ARG A 171 -9.31 -24.21 -22.49
C ARG A 171 -8.76 -23.71 -23.83
N PRO A 172 -9.21 -24.28 -24.96
CA PRO A 172 -8.94 -23.71 -26.27
C PRO A 172 -9.42 -22.25 -26.34
N GLY A 173 -8.54 -21.34 -26.75
CA GLY A 173 -8.82 -19.91 -26.84
C GLY A 173 -8.21 -19.08 -25.71
N TYR A 174 -7.71 -19.70 -24.63
CA TYR A 174 -6.95 -18.98 -23.60
C TYR A 174 -5.67 -18.35 -24.17
N HIS A 175 -5.35 -17.14 -23.71
CA HIS A 175 -4.05 -16.49 -23.89
C HIS A 175 -3.77 -15.53 -22.73
N ASP A 176 -2.49 -15.29 -22.43
CA ASP A 176 -2.05 -14.46 -21.28
C ASP A 176 -2.62 -13.03 -21.30
N GLY A 177 -2.95 -12.50 -22.47
CA GLY A 177 -3.62 -11.20 -22.62
C GLY A 177 -5.02 -11.10 -21.96
N MET A 178 -5.61 -12.21 -21.52
CA MET A 178 -6.86 -12.24 -20.76
C MET A 178 -6.66 -11.96 -19.26
N LEU A 179 -5.42 -12.01 -18.76
CA LEU A 179 -5.09 -11.75 -17.35
C LEU A 179 -5.07 -10.24 -17.06
N VAL A 180 -6.25 -9.65 -17.03
CA VAL A 180 -6.46 -8.21 -16.84
C VAL A 180 -7.29 -7.97 -15.59
N ASP A 181 -6.74 -7.19 -14.65
CA ASP A 181 -7.50 -6.67 -13.52
C ASP A 181 -8.41 -5.53 -13.99
N THR A 182 -9.71 -5.76 -13.99
CA THR A 182 -10.70 -4.77 -14.44
C THR A 182 -10.90 -3.63 -13.43
N LEU A 183 -10.42 -3.78 -12.20
CA LEU A 183 -10.45 -2.75 -11.16
C LEU A 183 -9.08 -2.09 -10.93
N ARG A 184 -8.10 -2.33 -11.82
CA ARG A 184 -6.75 -1.75 -11.70
C ARG A 184 -6.83 -0.23 -11.58
N ARG A 185 -6.24 0.32 -10.51
CA ARG A 185 -6.23 1.77 -10.29
C ARG A 185 -5.09 2.44 -11.07
N PRO A 186 -5.20 3.75 -11.38
CA PRO A 186 -4.18 4.46 -12.16
C PRO A 186 -2.77 4.43 -11.55
N TYR A 187 -2.65 4.45 -10.22
CA TYR A 187 -1.34 4.35 -9.57
C TYR A 187 -0.69 2.99 -9.82
N GLU A 188 -1.45 1.89 -9.74
CA GLU A 188 -0.93 0.53 -10.02
C GLU A 188 -0.50 0.40 -11.47
N GLU A 189 -1.31 0.89 -12.41
CA GLU A 189 -0.98 0.87 -13.84
C GLU A 189 0.36 1.56 -14.11
N ARG A 190 0.55 2.76 -13.55
CA ARG A 190 1.78 3.54 -13.68
C ARG A 190 2.95 2.90 -12.96
N PHE A 191 2.75 2.36 -11.77
CA PHE A 191 3.78 1.61 -11.04
C PHE A 191 4.29 0.44 -11.86
N ILE A 192 3.38 -0.40 -12.37
CA ILE A 192 3.72 -1.58 -13.18
C ILE A 192 4.44 -1.15 -14.47
N SER A 193 3.96 -0.10 -15.14
CA SER A 193 4.60 0.45 -16.33
C SER A 193 6.02 0.97 -16.04
N GLY A 194 6.21 1.67 -14.92
CA GLY A 194 7.51 2.19 -14.49
C GLY A 194 8.51 1.09 -14.12
N VAL A 195 8.07 0.05 -13.40
CA VAL A 195 8.91 -1.12 -13.09
C VAL A 195 9.25 -1.91 -14.35
N LYS A 196 8.31 -2.01 -15.31
CA LYS A 196 8.60 -2.61 -16.62
C LYS A 196 9.67 -1.79 -17.37
N ALA A 197 9.55 -0.47 -17.42
CA ALA A 197 10.53 0.41 -18.04
C ALA A 197 11.90 0.33 -17.36
N TYR A 198 11.96 0.18 -16.03
CA TYR A 198 13.18 -0.10 -15.29
C TYR A 198 13.86 -1.39 -15.78
N ASN A 199 13.10 -2.48 -15.94
CA ASN A 199 13.63 -3.76 -16.40
C ASN A 199 14.07 -3.73 -17.88
N GLU A 200 13.43 -2.89 -18.69
CA GLU A 200 13.76 -2.66 -20.09
C GLU A 200 14.87 -1.60 -20.28
N GLU A 201 15.41 -1.05 -19.19
CA GLU A 201 16.39 0.04 -19.17
C GLU A 201 15.93 1.34 -19.87
N ASP A 202 14.63 1.55 -20.00
CA ASP A 202 14.05 2.83 -20.45
C ASP A 202 13.96 3.80 -19.26
N TRP A 203 15.08 4.44 -18.95
CA TRP A 203 15.22 5.25 -17.75
C TRP A 203 14.33 6.50 -17.74
N ASN A 204 14.05 7.10 -18.91
CA ASN A 204 13.17 8.27 -18.98
C ASN A 204 11.74 7.86 -18.64
N ARG A 205 11.23 6.81 -19.29
CA ARG A 205 9.89 6.29 -19.00
C ARG A 205 9.79 5.76 -17.58
N CYS A 206 10.83 5.13 -17.06
CA CYS A 206 10.89 4.68 -15.67
C CYS A 206 10.59 5.84 -14.71
N VAL A 207 11.29 6.97 -14.87
CA VAL A 207 11.07 8.15 -14.04
C VAL A 207 9.65 8.69 -14.23
N ASP A 208 9.23 8.93 -15.48
CA ASP A 208 7.94 9.54 -15.78
C ASP A 208 6.77 8.73 -15.19
N ASP A 209 6.77 7.41 -15.41
CA ASP A 209 5.71 6.53 -14.92
C ASP A 209 5.74 6.38 -13.39
N LEU A 210 6.92 6.32 -12.75
CA LEU A 210 7.00 6.18 -11.29
C LEU A 210 6.71 7.47 -10.53
N GLU A 211 7.06 8.65 -11.07
CA GLU A 211 6.69 9.94 -10.49
C GLU A 211 5.16 10.10 -10.52
N VAL A 212 4.52 9.81 -11.66
CA VAL A 212 3.06 9.84 -11.79
C VAL A 212 2.40 8.79 -10.88
N SER A 213 2.97 7.59 -10.80
CA SER A 213 2.50 6.55 -9.88
C SER A 213 2.54 7.02 -8.43
N LEU A 214 3.63 7.67 -8.01
CA LEU A 214 3.79 8.19 -6.66
C LEU A 214 2.73 9.27 -6.36
N GLU A 215 2.51 10.22 -7.27
CA GLU A 215 1.47 11.24 -7.12
C GLU A 215 0.08 10.60 -6.94
N LYS A 216 -0.28 9.65 -7.82
CA LYS A 216 -1.56 8.93 -7.76
C LYS A 216 -1.69 8.05 -6.53
N THR A 217 -0.60 7.47 -6.04
CA THR A 217 -0.61 6.73 -4.77
C THR A 217 -1.02 7.65 -3.61
N MET A 218 -0.58 8.91 -3.61
CA MET A 218 -0.94 9.85 -2.56
C MET A 218 -2.39 10.34 -2.65
N GLU A 219 -2.94 10.44 -3.86
CA GLU A 219 -4.36 10.71 -4.07
C GLU A 219 -5.22 9.55 -3.53
N GLU A 220 -4.83 8.31 -3.82
CA GLU A 220 -5.53 7.11 -3.35
C GLU A 220 -5.38 6.88 -1.85
N ASP A 221 -4.22 7.18 -1.25
CA ASP A 221 -4.06 7.15 0.21
C ASP A 221 -5.00 8.16 0.87
N SER A 222 -5.05 9.39 0.35
CA SER A 222 -5.98 10.43 0.83
C SER A 222 -7.44 9.99 0.70
N ARG A 223 -7.81 9.36 -0.42
CA ARG A 223 -9.15 8.79 -0.64
C ARG A 223 -9.46 7.69 0.38
N CYS A 224 -8.55 6.73 0.55
CA CYS A 224 -8.69 5.64 1.51
C CYS A 224 -8.87 6.15 2.94
N ARG A 225 -8.09 7.16 3.35
CA ARG A 225 -8.16 7.74 4.70
C ARG A 225 -9.51 8.41 4.97
N LEU A 226 -10.12 9.04 3.96
CA LEU A 226 -11.48 9.57 4.04
C LEU A 226 -12.52 8.43 4.13
N LEU A 227 -12.36 7.34 3.38
CA LEU A 227 -13.26 6.18 3.45
C LEU A 227 -13.24 5.46 4.81
N CYS A 228 -12.21 5.69 5.62
CA CYS A 228 -12.06 5.13 6.96
C CYS A 228 -12.91 5.80 8.06
N GLU A 229 -13.44 7.02 7.88
CA GLU A 229 -14.05 7.79 8.98
C GLU A 229 -15.33 7.18 9.58
N ASP A 230 -15.95 6.19 8.92
CA ASP A 230 -17.11 5.44 9.43
C ASP A 230 -16.81 3.95 9.67
N LYS A 231 -15.53 3.55 9.65
CA LYS A 231 -15.08 2.18 9.93
C LYS A 231 -14.91 1.98 11.43
N ILE A 232 -16.02 2.12 12.14
CA ILE A 232 -16.12 1.94 13.58
C ILE A 232 -16.39 0.47 13.88
N ASP A 233 -15.63 -0.10 14.81
CA ASP A 233 -15.97 -1.39 15.40
C ASP A 233 -17.07 -1.21 16.45
N TRP A 234 -18.32 -1.43 16.02
CA TRP A 234 -19.49 -1.32 16.89
C TRP A 234 -19.58 -2.42 17.95
N SER A 235 -18.81 -3.50 17.83
CA SER A 235 -18.81 -4.56 18.86
C SER A 235 -18.27 -4.07 20.20
N VAL A 236 -17.45 -2.99 20.19
CA VAL A 236 -16.87 -2.40 21.39
C VAL A 236 -17.87 -1.50 22.15
N VAL A 237 -18.99 -1.14 21.52
CA VAL A 237 -19.97 -0.19 22.07
C VAL A 237 -20.94 -0.86 23.06
N ASP A 238 -21.12 -2.17 22.99
CA ASP A 238 -22.16 -2.89 23.73
C ASP A 238 -21.79 -3.22 25.20
N GLY A 239 -20.60 -2.81 25.66
CA GLY A 239 -20.04 -3.21 26.95
C GLY A 239 -19.77 -2.09 27.98
N ASN A 240 -19.78 -0.81 27.59
CA ASN A 240 -19.37 0.28 28.48
C ASN A 240 -20.05 1.62 28.12
N PRO A 241 -20.85 2.23 29.02
CA PRO A 241 -21.51 3.51 28.75
C PRO A 241 -20.62 4.75 28.93
N GLU A 242 -19.37 4.59 29.39
CA GLU A 242 -18.45 5.71 29.63
C GLU A 242 -17.99 6.37 28.33
N LEU A 243 -18.22 7.68 28.21
CA LEU A 243 -18.00 8.42 26.97
C LEU A 243 -16.56 8.34 26.46
N ASP A 244 -15.57 8.49 27.35
CA ASP A 244 -14.16 8.46 26.95
C ASP A 244 -13.73 7.07 26.45
N VAL A 245 -14.31 5.99 27.00
CA VAL A 245 -14.05 4.61 26.56
C VAL A 245 -14.61 4.39 25.16
N LEU A 246 -15.84 4.84 24.92
CA LEU A 246 -16.50 4.76 23.62
C LEU A 246 -15.73 5.57 22.57
N MET A 247 -15.42 6.84 22.86
CA MET A 247 -14.68 7.71 21.97
C MET A 247 -13.31 7.13 21.61
N THR A 248 -12.57 6.62 22.60
CA THR A 248 -11.26 5.99 22.39
C THR A 248 -11.36 4.80 21.45
N SER A 249 -12.34 3.92 21.66
CA SER A 249 -12.53 2.72 20.84
C SER A 249 -12.92 3.04 19.39
N MET A 250 -13.83 4.00 19.20
CA MET A 250 -14.24 4.48 17.88
C MET A 250 -13.08 5.15 17.14
N GLN A 251 -12.32 6.01 17.81
CA GLN A 251 -11.14 6.69 17.24
C GLN A 251 -10.05 5.70 16.87
N ALA A 252 -9.74 4.73 17.73
CA ALA A 252 -8.75 3.70 17.44
C ALA A 252 -9.11 2.90 16.19
N SER A 253 -10.40 2.57 15.99
CA SER A 253 -10.87 1.86 14.79
C SER A 253 -10.62 2.67 13.51
N VAL A 254 -10.96 3.97 13.53
CA VAL A 254 -10.74 4.88 12.40
C VAL A 254 -9.25 5.08 12.12
N VAL A 255 -8.44 5.35 13.15
CA VAL A 255 -7.00 5.55 13.01
C VAL A 255 -6.32 4.28 12.51
N ARG A 256 -6.71 3.09 13.00
CA ARG A 256 -6.19 1.81 12.50
C ARG A 256 -6.50 1.62 11.02
N CYS A 257 -7.71 1.97 10.59
CA CYS A 257 -8.06 1.94 9.18
C CYS A 257 -7.20 2.93 8.37
N GLN A 258 -7.04 4.18 8.82
CA GLN A 258 -6.26 5.20 8.13
C GLN A 258 -4.77 4.82 8.02
N HIS A 259 -4.18 4.37 9.12
CA HIS A 259 -2.78 3.96 9.19
C HIS A 259 -2.46 2.83 8.20
N ASN A 260 -3.40 1.92 7.98
CA ASN A 260 -3.25 0.78 7.08
C ASN A 260 -3.55 1.10 5.60
N CYS A 261 -3.88 2.33 5.22
CA CYS A 261 -4.17 2.68 3.82
C CYS A 261 -3.01 2.38 2.86
N LEU A 262 -1.81 2.91 3.11
CA LEU A 262 -0.63 2.60 2.28
C LEU A 262 -0.28 1.10 2.25
N TYR A 263 -0.49 0.37 3.34
CA TYR A 263 -0.30 -1.09 3.36
C TYR A 263 -1.30 -1.81 2.43
N ARG A 264 -2.57 -1.37 2.42
CA ARG A 264 -3.57 -1.91 1.49
C ARG A 264 -3.26 -1.57 0.04
N LEU A 265 -2.73 -0.38 -0.23
CA LEU A 265 -2.33 0.05 -1.57
C LEU A 265 -1.07 -0.68 -2.07
N ALA A 266 -0.25 -1.24 -1.18
CA ALA A 266 0.95 -1.99 -1.51
C ALA A 266 0.67 -3.38 -2.13
N LEU A 267 -0.58 -3.84 -2.13
CA LEU A 267 -0.98 -5.03 -2.87
C LEU A 267 -1.17 -4.65 -4.34
N ILE A 268 -0.11 -4.79 -5.14
CA ILE A 268 -0.11 -4.46 -6.58
C ILE A 268 -0.12 -5.76 -7.37
N ASN A 269 -1.13 -5.94 -8.21
CA ASN A 269 -1.26 -7.11 -9.08
C ASN A 269 -1.19 -8.47 -8.33
N GLY A 270 -1.73 -8.54 -7.11
CA GLY A 270 -1.72 -9.76 -6.28
C GLY A 270 -0.46 -9.96 -5.44
N HIS A 271 0.52 -9.06 -5.55
CA HIS A 271 1.78 -9.14 -4.81
C HIS A 271 1.92 -7.96 -3.84
N ASN A 272 2.25 -8.25 -2.58
CA ASN A 272 2.56 -7.21 -1.61
C ASN A 272 3.99 -6.71 -1.83
N VAL A 273 4.14 -5.45 -2.23
CA VAL A 273 5.45 -4.84 -2.48
C VAL A 273 6.14 -4.31 -1.20
N GLY A 274 5.49 -4.43 -0.04
CA GLY A 274 6.00 -3.98 1.25
C GLY A 274 5.75 -2.49 1.49
N HIS A 275 6.79 -1.74 1.84
CA HIS A 275 6.69 -0.29 2.07
C HIS A 275 6.56 0.46 0.73
N LEU A 276 5.33 0.58 0.21
CA LEU A 276 5.04 1.12 -1.13
C LEU A 276 5.78 2.44 -1.44
N LEU A 277 5.84 3.37 -0.49
CA LEU A 277 6.57 4.63 -0.66
C LEU A 277 8.08 4.42 -0.80
N ALA A 278 8.68 3.60 0.05
CA ALA A 278 10.09 3.24 -0.05
C ALA A 278 10.36 2.57 -1.40
N THR A 279 9.52 1.63 -1.83
CA THR A 279 9.67 0.95 -3.11
C THR A 279 9.66 1.91 -4.31
N HIS A 280 8.78 2.93 -4.33
CA HIS A 280 8.82 3.97 -5.36
C HIS A 280 10.19 4.68 -5.38
N TYR A 281 10.69 5.09 -4.22
CA TYR A 281 11.97 5.79 -4.13
C TYR A 281 13.18 4.90 -4.39
N GLU A 282 13.09 3.59 -4.20
CA GLU A 282 14.12 2.64 -4.60
C GLU A 282 14.29 2.61 -6.12
N TYR A 283 13.19 2.46 -6.86
CA TYR A 283 13.24 2.50 -8.32
C TYR A 283 13.61 3.89 -8.86
N LEU A 284 12.99 4.96 -8.33
CA LEU A 284 13.29 6.34 -8.74
C LEU A 284 14.76 6.69 -8.50
N HIS A 285 15.32 6.32 -7.34
CA HIS A 285 16.74 6.48 -7.03
C HIS A 285 17.62 5.94 -8.16
N PHE A 286 17.39 4.69 -8.57
CA PHE A 286 18.21 4.06 -9.59
C PHE A 286 17.98 4.68 -10.99
N CYS A 287 16.73 4.97 -11.36
CA CYS A 287 16.42 5.57 -12.66
C CYS A 287 17.01 6.98 -12.79
N TYR A 288 16.93 7.82 -11.75
CA TYR A 288 17.62 9.12 -11.72
C TYR A 288 19.14 8.95 -11.81
N TYR A 289 19.71 7.98 -11.08
CA TYR A 289 21.14 7.72 -11.13
C TYR A 289 21.61 7.35 -12.55
N LYS A 290 20.86 6.51 -13.27
CA LYS A 290 21.16 6.12 -14.66
C LYS A 290 21.01 7.26 -15.65
N LEU A 291 20.16 8.25 -15.36
CA LEU A 291 20.03 9.50 -16.10
C LEU A 291 21.03 10.59 -15.69
N MET A 292 21.97 10.29 -14.79
CA MET A 292 22.93 11.26 -14.25
C MET A 292 22.26 12.43 -13.49
N ARG A 293 21.04 12.23 -12.99
CA ARG A 293 20.28 13.18 -12.16
C ARG A 293 20.62 12.99 -10.68
N GLY A 294 21.87 13.33 -10.33
CA GLY A 294 22.46 13.01 -9.02
C GLY A 294 21.73 13.62 -7.82
N SER A 295 21.21 14.84 -7.95
CA SER A 295 20.47 15.51 -6.88
C SER A 295 19.16 14.80 -6.55
N GLU A 296 18.39 14.41 -7.57
CA GLU A 296 17.14 13.65 -7.40
C GLU A 296 17.37 12.22 -6.93
N ALA A 297 18.47 11.59 -7.36
CA ALA A 297 18.89 10.30 -6.82
C ALA A 297 19.19 10.39 -5.31
N ALA A 298 19.96 11.39 -4.88
CA ALA A 298 20.26 11.61 -3.46
C ALA A 298 19.01 11.95 -2.63
N ARG A 299 18.08 12.75 -3.18
CA ARG A 299 16.79 13.03 -2.54
C ARG A 299 15.93 11.79 -2.39
N SER A 300 15.90 10.93 -3.42
CA SER A 300 15.17 9.65 -3.37
C SER A 300 15.70 8.74 -2.27
N VAL A 301 17.02 8.69 -2.08
CA VAL A 301 17.64 7.99 -0.94
C VAL A 301 17.16 8.55 0.40
N ALA A 302 17.09 9.89 0.52
CA ALA A 302 16.62 10.52 1.75
C ALA A 302 15.14 10.21 2.04
N ASN A 303 14.27 10.25 1.02
CA ASN A 303 12.86 9.88 1.14
C ASN A 303 12.67 8.40 1.48
N PHE A 304 13.42 7.49 0.84
CA PHE A 304 13.37 6.06 1.13
C PHE A 304 13.64 5.79 2.62
N LEU A 305 14.69 6.42 3.17
CA LEU A 305 15.15 6.19 4.54
C LEU A 305 14.19 6.69 5.62
N LEU A 306 13.11 7.40 5.25
CA LEU A 306 12.00 7.68 6.16
C LEU A 306 11.12 6.45 6.41
N PHE A 307 11.01 5.54 5.44
CA PHE A 307 10.01 4.47 5.46
C PHE A 307 10.61 3.06 5.56
N ASP A 308 11.88 2.88 5.20
CA ASP A 308 12.59 1.59 5.28
C ASP A 308 14.08 1.84 5.57
N ASP A 309 14.71 0.93 6.31
CA ASP A 309 16.10 1.03 6.75
C ASP A 309 17.10 0.18 5.93
N ASN A 310 16.74 -0.23 4.70
CA ASN A 310 17.49 -1.15 3.86
C ASN A 310 18.99 -0.80 3.81
N PRO A 311 19.88 -1.75 4.18
CA PRO A 311 21.32 -1.54 4.15
C PRO A 311 21.84 -1.02 2.80
N LEU A 312 21.27 -1.47 1.68
CA LEU A 312 21.68 -1.02 0.36
C LEU A 312 21.39 0.46 0.13
N MET A 313 20.25 0.97 0.61
CA MET A 313 19.93 2.39 0.46
C MET A 313 20.82 3.27 1.37
N ARG A 314 21.09 2.81 2.59
CA ARG A 314 22.08 3.46 3.47
C ARG A 314 23.48 3.45 2.83
N ARG A 315 23.88 2.35 2.18
CA ARG A 315 25.13 2.27 1.43
C ARG A 315 25.18 3.29 0.28
N ASN A 316 24.07 3.52 -0.41
CA ASN A 316 24.00 4.54 -1.46
C ASN A 316 24.22 5.95 -0.90
N LYS A 317 23.60 6.27 0.24
CA LYS A 317 23.88 7.52 0.97
C LYS A 317 25.35 7.64 1.37
N TYR A 318 25.93 6.58 1.94
CA TYR A 318 27.35 6.51 2.29
C TYR A 318 28.25 6.82 1.08
N PHE A 319 27.98 6.17 -0.06
CA PHE A 319 28.75 6.32 -1.28
C PHE A 319 28.67 7.75 -1.83
N TYR A 320 27.47 8.31 -1.93
CA TYR A 320 27.26 9.68 -2.40
C TYR A 320 27.87 10.73 -1.45
N ASN A 321 27.76 10.53 -0.13
CA ASN A 321 28.41 11.41 0.85
C ASN A 321 29.94 11.43 0.67
N LYS A 322 30.56 10.28 0.39
CA LYS A 322 32.00 10.18 0.10
C LYS A 322 32.37 10.94 -1.18
N GLN A 323 31.52 10.83 -2.21
CA GLN A 323 31.77 11.43 -3.52
C GLN A 323 31.55 12.94 -3.55
N TYR A 324 30.42 13.41 -3.01
CA TYR A 324 29.97 14.80 -3.16
C TYR A 324 30.19 15.67 -1.92
N LYS A 325 30.30 15.06 -0.73
CA LYS A 325 30.51 15.75 0.56
C LYS A 325 29.53 16.91 0.80
N ASN A 326 28.28 16.72 0.40
CA ASN A 326 27.21 17.70 0.55
C ASN A 326 25.98 17.06 1.19
N GLU A 327 25.74 17.38 2.46
CA GLU A 327 24.59 16.86 3.22
C GLU A 327 23.26 17.43 2.75
N GLU A 328 23.24 18.61 2.11
CA GLU A 328 22.03 19.25 1.58
C GLU A 328 21.39 18.46 0.43
N LEU A 329 22.13 17.52 -0.18
CA LEU A 329 21.59 16.60 -1.18
C LEU A 329 20.63 15.57 -0.58
N PHE A 330 20.66 15.35 0.74
CA PHE A 330 19.86 14.34 1.45
C PHE A 330 18.75 14.95 2.29
N VAL A 331 18.07 15.96 1.73
CA VAL A 331 16.88 16.55 2.33
C VAL A 331 15.64 15.89 1.72
N PRO A 332 14.82 15.15 2.50
CA PRO A 332 13.58 14.57 2.01
C PRO A 332 12.57 15.64 1.58
N ASP A 333 11.62 15.26 0.72
CA ASP A 333 10.53 16.13 0.32
C ASP A 333 9.59 16.43 1.50
N GLU A 334 9.10 17.67 1.58
CA GLU A 334 8.22 18.13 2.66
C GLU A 334 6.98 17.23 2.83
N ARG A 335 6.35 16.86 1.71
CA ARG A 335 5.20 15.95 1.71
C ARG A 335 5.52 14.58 2.33
N MET A 336 6.73 14.05 2.10
CA MET A 336 7.14 12.76 2.68
C MET A 336 7.42 12.89 4.17
N LEU A 337 7.99 14.02 4.61
CA LEU A 337 8.17 14.31 6.03
C LEU A 337 6.82 14.39 6.76
N ASP A 338 5.81 15.01 6.16
CA ASP A 338 4.48 15.11 6.75
C ASP A 338 3.80 13.74 6.88
N ILE A 339 3.89 12.92 5.83
CA ILE A 339 3.36 11.55 5.86
C ILE A 339 4.11 10.71 6.90
N TYR A 340 5.44 10.79 6.96
CA TYR A 340 6.24 10.08 7.95
C TYR A 340 5.82 10.47 9.37
N LYS A 341 5.76 11.77 9.67
CA LYS A 341 5.32 12.27 10.99
C LYS A 341 3.91 11.80 11.34
N GLN A 342 2.95 11.94 10.41
CA GLN A 342 1.58 11.50 10.64
C GLN A 342 1.53 10.02 10.98
N ARG A 343 2.18 9.17 10.18
CA ARG A 343 2.18 7.72 10.38
C ARG A 343 2.88 7.30 11.67
N THR A 344 4.00 7.92 12.03
CA THR A 344 4.70 7.62 13.29
C THR A 344 3.85 7.97 14.50
N LEU A 345 3.10 9.08 14.45
CA LEU A 345 2.20 9.45 15.55
C LEU A 345 0.97 8.54 15.61
N GLU A 346 0.39 8.17 14.46
CA GLU A 346 -0.69 7.19 14.39
C GLU A 346 -0.27 5.83 14.97
N GLU A 347 0.90 5.31 14.58
CA GLU A 347 1.46 4.06 15.10
C GLU A 347 1.69 4.14 16.61
N ARG A 348 2.28 5.23 17.10
CA ARG A 348 2.50 5.45 18.54
C ARG A 348 1.18 5.46 19.32
N TYR A 349 0.14 6.08 18.77
CA TYR A 349 -1.20 6.06 19.35
C TYR A 349 -1.79 4.65 19.36
N LEU A 350 -1.73 3.93 18.23
CA LEU A 350 -2.26 2.57 18.12
C LEU A 350 -1.54 1.59 19.05
N ASN A 351 -0.22 1.69 19.20
CA ASN A 351 0.56 0.88 20.13
C ASN A 351 0.09 1.10 21.58
N PHE A 352 -0.18 2.36 21.98
CA PHE A 352 -0.75 2.64 23.29
C PHE A 352 -2.12 1.96 23.47
N ILE A 353 -3.00 2.03 22.47
CA ILE A 353 -4.30 1.36 22.53
C ILE A 353 -4.14 -0.17 22.66
N GLU A 354 -3.31 -0.77 21.81
CA GLU A 354 -3.16 -2.23 21.72
C GLU A 354 -2.42 -2.83 22.92
N GLU A 355 -1.55 -2.08 23.58
CA GLU A 355 -0.86 -2.54 24.78
C GLU A 355 -1.67 -2.30 26.05
N LYS A 356 -2.33 -1.14 26.18
CA LYS A 356 -2.93 -0.70 27.45
C LYS A 356 -4.40 -1.04 27.60
N PHE A 357 -5.16 -1.08 26.49
CA PHE A 357 -6.57 -1.46 26.49
C PHE A 357 -6.80 -2.95 26.24
N LYS A 358 -5.73 -3.74 26.21
CA LYS A 358 -5.79 -5.19 26.02
C LYS A 358 -6.43 -5.88 27.22
N PHE A 359 -7.69 -6.24 27.10
CA PHE A 359 -8.43 -6.96 28.13
C PHE A 359 -8.30 -8.48 27.92
N VAL A 360 -7.58 -9.17 28.81
CA VAL A 360 -7.34 -10.63 28.73
C VAL A 360 -7.62 -11.24 30.09
N ASN A 361 -8.28 -12.42 30.10
CA ASN A 361 -8.65 -13.12 31.34
C ASN A 361 -9.45 -12.26 32.33
N ASN A 362 -10.32 -11.39 31.82
CA ASN A 362 -11.10 -10.43 32.59
C ASN A 362 -10.28 -9.39 33.38
N GLU A 363 -9.04 -9.16 33.00
CA GLU A 363 -8.16 -8.17 33.65
C GLU A 363 -7.52 -7.24 32.61
N PHE A 364 -7.33 -5.99 33.02
CA PHE A 364 -6.49 -5.05 32.30
C PHE A 364 -5.02 -5.24 32.72
N PRO A 365 -4.06 -4.82 31.88
CA PRO A 365 -2.66 -4.76 32.28
C PRO A 365 -2.50 -3.90 33.54
N PRO A 366 -1.55 -4.25 34.44
CA PRO A 366 -1.31 -3.46 35.64
C PRO A 366 -0.88 -2.04 35.27
N GLU A 367 -1.39 -1.07 36.02
CA GLU A 367 -1.07 0.35 35.81
C GLU A 367 0.44 0.58 35.89
N ARG A 368 0.96 1.38 34.96
CA ARG A 368 2.35 1.77 34.87
C ARG A 368 2.48 3.29 34.87
N GLN A 369 3.65 3.80 35.25
CA GLN A 369 3.90 5.24 35.30
C GLN A 369 3.77 5.92 33.93
N ASP A 370 4.08 5.20 32.85
CA ASP A 370 3.96 5.66 31.47
C ASP A 370 2.50 5.84 31.00
N ASP A 371 1.51 5.26 31.69
CA ASP A 371 0.08 5.39 31.35
C ASP A 371 -0.42 6.84 31.51
N ARG A 372 0.28 7.63 32.33
CA ARG A 372 -0.08 9.01 32.68
C ARG A 372 0.79 10.06 31.98
N LYS A 373 1.71 9.63 31.11
CA LYS A 373 2.56 10.56 30.37
C LYS A 373 1.77 11.21 29.24
N LYS A 374 2.07 12.49 28.98
CA LYS A 374 1.51 13.18 27.81
C LYS A 374 1.95 12.46 26.54
N PHE A 375 1.06 12.43 25.54
CA PHE A 375 1.37 11.90 24.22
C PHE A 375 2.55 12.69 23.63
N ASP A 376 3.64 11.99 23.37
CA ASP A 376 4.82 12.59 22.77
C ASP A 376 4.53 12.82 21.28
N THR A 377 4.52 14.09 20.86
CA THR A 377 4.35 14.49 19.46
C THR A 377 5.68 14.68 18.74
N SER A 378 6.81 14.50 19.42
CA SER A 378 8.12 14.61 18.80
C SER A 378 8.40 13.41 17.90
N VAL A 379 8.78 13.71 16.66
CA VAL A 379 9.19 12.74 15.65
C VAL A 379 10.55 13.18 15.11
N SER A 380 11.56 12.36 15.34
CA SER A 380 12.89 12.61 14.79
C SER A 380 12.91 12.18 13.32
N VAL A 381 13.18 13.14 12.44
CA VAL A 381 13.41 12.89 10.99
C VAL A 381 14.90 12.81 10.65
N LYS A 382 15.77 13.03 11.64
CA LYS A 382 17.22 13.00 11.44
C LYS A 382 17.67 11.55 11.32
N ASP A 383 18.42 11.27 10.27
CA ASP A 383 19.15 10.01 10.13
C ASP A 383 20.30 9.98 11.15
N ILE A 384 20.11 9.19 12.21
CA ILE A 384 21.07 9.05 13.32
C ILE A 384 22.09 7.93 13.10
N PHE A 385 22.06 7.27 11.94
CA PHE A 385 22.95 6.15 11.64
C PHE A 385 24.41 6.62 11.52
N ASP A 386 25.33 5.98 12.26
CA ASP A 386 26.76 6.30 12.20
C ASP A 386 27.43 5.63 10.99
N TYR A 387 27.39 6.31 9.85
CA TYR A 387 28.09 5.90 8.63
C TYR A 387 29.60 5.72 8.80
N SER A 388 30.22 6.39 9.78
CA SER A 388 31.66 6.29 10.03
C SER A 388 32.02 4.98 10.74
N ALA A 389 31.09 4.40 11.50
CA ALA A 389 31.28 3.14 12.21
C ALA A 389 31.48 1.97 11.24
N VAL A 390 30.85 1.99 10.06
CA VAL A 390 30.95 0.92 9.07
C VAL A 390 32.40 0.66 8.63
N ARG A 391 33.20 1.72 8.46
CA ARG A 391 34.64 1.61 8.11
C ARG A 391 35.51 1.11 9.25
N LYS A 392 34.99 1.07 10.47
CA LYS A 392 35.69 0.63 11.68
C LYS A 392 35.29 -0.78 12.10
N LEU A 393 34.37 -1.42 11.36
CA LEU A 393 33.91 -2.78 11.64
C LEU A 393 35.05 -3.79 11.51
N LEU A 394 35.98 -3.58 10.57
CA LEU A 394 37.14 -4.43 10.37
C LEU A 394 38.45 -3.65 10.46
N THR A 395 39.43 -4.27 11.10
CA THR A 395 40.81 -3.83 11.11
C THR A 395 41.59 -4.46 9.96
N GLN A 396 42.72 -3.84 9.60
CA GLN A 396 43.59 -4.35 8.53
C GLN A 396 44.12 -5.77 8.80
N ILE A 397 44.31 -6.12 10.07
CA ILE A 397 44.77 -7.45 10.50
C ILE A 397 43.65 -8.49 10.28
N GLU A 398 42.42 -8.15 10.63
CA GLU A 398 41.25 -9.01 10.42
C GLU A 398 40.98 -9.23 8.94
N CYS A 399 40.97 -8.18 8.11
CA CYS A 399 40.82 -8.33 6.65
C CYS A 399 41.89 -9.25 6.05
N LYS A 400 43.17 -9.06 6.43
CA LYS A 400 44.26 -9.94 5.99
C LYS A 400 44.04 -11.41 6.40
N THR A 401 43.48 -11.62 7.59
CA THR A 401 43.23 -12.96 8.14
C THR A 401 42.05 -13.62 7.44
N LEU A 402 40.92 -12.93 7.29
CA LEU A 402 39.72 -13.42 6.62
C LEU A 402 39.93 -13.67 5.12
N ARG A 403 40.86 -12.93 4.50
CA ARG A 403 41.24 -13.14 3.10
C ARG A 403 42.10 -14.39 2.88
N SER A 404 42.71 -14.94 3.93
CA SER A 404 43.55 -16.14 3.81
C SER A 404 42.77 -17.33 3.28
N VAL A 405 43.33 -17.99 2.26
CA VAL A 405 42.77 -19.22 1.66
C VAL A 405 42.96 -20.43 2.60
N PHE A 406 43.96 -20.39 3.47
CA PHE A 406 44.20 -21.45 4.45
C PHE A 406 43.34 -21.21 5.70
N PRO A 407 42.67 -22.24 6.24
CA PRO A 407 41.89 -22.13 7.47
C PRO A 407 42.82 -21.72 8.61
N VAL A 408 42.72 -20.46 9.02
CA VAL A 408 43.43 -19.93 10.18
C VAL A 408 42.60 -20.31 11.40
N LYS A 409 43.24 -20.82 12.47
CA LYS A 409 42.58 -21.26 13.72
C LYS A 409 41.62 -20.22 14.35
N HIS A 410 41.71 -18.95 13.97
CA HIS A 410 40.92 -17.84 14.51
C HIS A 410 39.99 -17.17 13.50
N GLY A 411 39.89 -17.67 12.26
CA GLY A 411 39.07 -17.04 11.21
C GLY A 411 37.57 -17.08 11.53
N ASP A 412 37.09 -18.19 12.07
CA ASP A 412 35.67 -18.35 12.44
C ASP A 412 35.33 -17.50 13.67
N GLN A 413 36.23 -17.44 14.65
CA GLN A 413 36.08 -16.55 15.81
C GLN A 413 36.02 -15.06 15.40
N ILE A 414 36.84 -14.63 14.43
CA ILE A 414 36.77 -13.26 13.90
C ILE A 414 35.42 -13.00 13.23
N LEU A 415 34.85 -13.97 12.52
CA LEU A 415 33.53 -13.82 11.89
C LEU A 415 32.41 -13.71 12.93
N GLU A 416 32.46 -14.50 14.01
CA GLU A 416 31.52 -14.39 15.13
C GLU A 416 31.62 -13.01 15.81
N GLU A 417 32.84 -12.55 16.12
CA GLU A 417 33.07 -11.22 16.71
C GLU A 417 32.70 -10.07 15.75
N LEU A 418 32.88 -10.27 14.44
CA LEU A 418 32.43 -9.32 13.42
C LEU A 418 30.91 -9.28 13.33
N GLU A 419 30.23 -10.43 13.38
CA GLU A 419 28.76 -10.47 13.39
C GLU A 419 28.20 -9.70 14.57
N GLU A 420 28.75 -9.87 15.78
CA GLU A 420 28.34 -9.10 16.96
C GLU A 420 28.56 -7.59 16.79
N ARG A 421 29.68 -7.16 16.17
CA ARG A 421 29.89 -5.74 15.82
C ARG A 421 28.91 -5.23 14.78
N VAL A 422 28.59 -6.03 13.77
CA VAL A 422 27.61 -5.68 12.72
C VAL A 422 26.22 -5.56 13.33
N LYS A 423 25.85 -6.43 14.29
CA LYS A 423 24.58 -6.39 15.02
C LYS A 423 24.37 -5.10 15.82
N LEU A 424 25.45 -4.43 16.25
CA LEU A 424 25.35 -3.11 16.88
C LEU A 424 24.79 -2.04 15.92
N LEU A 425 24.99 -2.20 14.61
CA LEU A 425 24.47 -1.32 13.57
C LEU A 425 23.18 -1.86 12.93
N TRP A 426 23.05 -3.19 12.82
CA TRP A 426 21.91 -3.89 12.24
C TRP A 426 21.52 -5.10 13.09
N PRO A 427 20.60 -4.95 14.06
CA PRO A 427 20.32 -5.97 15.07
C PRO A 427 19.91 -7.35 14.53
N THR A 428 19.31 -7.43 13.35
CA THR A 428 18.88 -8.70 12.73
C THR A 428 19.94 -9.33 11.83
N ALA A 429 21.11 -8.70 11.67
CA ALA A 429 22.17 -9.17 10.78
C ALA A 429 22.70 -10.53 11.22
N LYS A 430 22.88 -11.42 10.23
CA LYS A 430 23.50 -12.74 10.38
C LYS A 430 24.56 -12.94 9.33
N PHE A 431 25.68 -13.56 9.70
CA PHE A 431 26.70 -13.94 8.73
C PHE A 431 26.11 -14.95 7.74
N GLU A 432 26.36 -14.71 6.45
CA GLU A 432 25.86 -15.57 5.38
C GLU A 432 27.02 -16.20 4.60
N THR A 433 27.95 -15.37 4.12
CA THR A 433 29.06 -15.88 3.31
C THR A 433 30.31 -15.03 3.38
N ARG A 434 31.46 -15.68 3.20
CA ARG A 434 32.76 -15.06 2.96
C ARG A 434 33.31 -15.66 1.67
N SER A 435 33.58 -14.81 0.68
CA SER A 435 34.03 -15.28 -0.63
C SER A 435 35.03 -14.32 -1.27
N CYS A 436 35.93 -14.89 -2.08
CA CYS A 436 36.90 -14.17 -2.89
C CYS A 436 36.70 -14.58 -4.36
N SER A 437 36.31 -13.62 -5.21
CA SER A 437 36.14 -13.88 -6.64
C SER A 437 36.54 -12.66 -7.46
N ARG A 438 37.18 -12.91 -8.62
CA ARG A 438 37.45 -11.85 -9.62
C ARG A 438 36.21 -11.47 -10.41
N ASN A 439 35.23 -12.37 -10.50
CA ASN A 439 33.99 -12.11 -11.22
C ASN A 439 33.00 -11.37 -10.32
N ALA A 440 32.20 -10.50 -10.93
CA ALA A 440 31.12 -9.82 -10.23
C ALA A 440 30.08 -10.85 -9.78
N ARG A 441 29.60 -10.69 -8.55
CA ARG A 441 28.58 -11.57 -7.94
C ARG A 441 27.55 -10.75 -7.21
N LEU A 442 26.32 -11.25 -7.21
CA LEU A 442 25.22 -10.69 -6.44
C LEU A 442 25.27 -11.24 -5.02
N ALA A 443 24.93 -10.42 -4.04
CA ALA A 443 24.71 -10.86 -2.67
C ALA A 443 23.57 -11.89 -2.59
N PRO A 444 23.65 -12.88 -1.68
CA PRO A 444 22.67 -13.98 -1.58
C PRO A 444 21.28 -13.56 -1.07
N CYS A 445 21.13 -12.33 -0.58
CA CYS A 445 19.90 -11.81 0.00
C CYS A 445 19.62 -10.37 -0.44
N PRO A 446 18.35 -9.93 -0.44
CA PRO A 446 17.97 -8.58 -0.87
C PRO A 446 18.44 -7.47 0.08
N ARG A 447 18.50 -7.75 1.39
CA ARG A 447 18.96 -6.80 2.43
C ARG A 447 20.38 -7.16 2.88
N ALA A 448 21.33 -7.04 1.95
CA ALA A 448 22.71 -7.44 2.18
C ALA A 448 23.58 -6.31 2.72
N ILE A 449 24.42 -6.64 3.71
CA ILE A 449 25.54 -5.81 4.16
C ILE A 449 26.81 -6.46 3.63
N VAL A 450 27.44 -5.84 2.62
CA VAL A 450 28.64 -6.38 1.97
C VAL A 450 29.85 -5.57 2.41
N LEU A 451 30.76 -6.20 3.14
CA LEU A 451 31.99 -5.58 3.63
C LEU A 451 33.19 -6.13 2.87
N SER A 452 33.98 -5.24 2.28
CA SER A 452 35.24 -5.59 1.64
C SER A 452 36.26 -6.08 2.67
N ILE A 453 36.96 -7.16 2.32
CA ILE A 453 38.14 -7.64 3.04
C ILE A 453 39.39 -7.60 2.16
N GLU A 454 39.35 -6.78 1.10
CA GLU A 454 40.53 -6.45 0.30
C GLU A 454 41.54 -5.64 1.13
N HIS A 455 42.82 -5.66 0.72
CA HIS A 455 43.86 -4.93 1.44
C HIS A 455 43.67 -3.42 1.32
N ASP A 456 43.40 -2.92 0.11
CA ASP A 456 43.36 -1.48 -0.15
C ASP A 456 42.03 -0.83 0.29
N ASP A 457 40.97 -1.63 0.40
CA ASP A 457 39.61 -1.18 0.74
C ASP A 457 39.02 -2.00 1.91
N CYS A 458 39.82 -2.32 2.93
CA CYS A 458 39.34 -3.07 4.11
C CYS A 458 38.17 -2.34 4.79
N SER A 459 37.12 -3.09 5.14
CA SER A 459 35.87 -2.59 5.74
C SER A 459 35.06 -1.63 4.87
N GLU A 460 35.38 -1.48 3.59
CA GLU A 460 34.59 -0.64 2.67
C GLU A 460 33.22 -1.28 2.42
N TRP A 461 32.17 -0.45 2.43
CA TRP A 461 30.79 -0.88 2.24
C TRP A 461 30.45 -0.99 0.75
N LEU A 462 30.48 -2.22 0.26
CA LEU A 462 30.23 -2.54 -1.14
C LEU A 462 28.72 -2.60 -1.44
N GLY A 463 28.38 -2.48 -2.72
CA GLY A 463 27.01 -2.73 -3.19
C GLY A 463 26.67 -4.22 -3.26
N ALA A 464 25.40 -4.53 -3.51
CA ALA A 464 24.94 -5.92 -3.66
C ALA A 464 25.71 -6.67 -4.76
N MET A 465 25.95 -6.02 -5.91
CA MET A 465 26.86 -6.49 -6.94
C MET A 465 28.29 -6.07 -6.60
N HIS A 466 29.18 -7.04 -6.39
CA HIS A 466 30.55 -6.77 -5.95
C HIS A 466 31.58 -7.77 -6.52
N THR A 467 32.84 -7.36 -6.53
CA THR A 467 34.02 -8.17 -6.92
C THR A 467 35.02 -8.22 -5.76
N GLY A 468 36.05 -9.05 -5.88
CA GLY A 468 37.11 -9.18 -4.88
C GLY A 468 36.70 -10.07 -3.71
N CYS A 469 37.40 -9.94 -2.59
CA CYS A 469 37.11 -10.61 -1.33
C CYS A 469 36.16 -9.79 -0.47
N ALA A 470 35.05 -10.40 -0.06
CA ALA A 470 34.05 -9.76 0.80
C ALA A 470 33.43 -10.74 1.79
N VAL A 471 32.95 -10.19 2.90
CA VAL A 471 32.06 -10.84 3.86
C VAL A 471 30.67 -10.24 3.69
N VAL A 472 29.65 -11.09 3.69
CA VAL A 472 28.25 -10.70 3.52
C VAL A 472 27.45 -11.13 4.73
N PHE A 473 26.65 -10.19 5.23
CA PHE A 473 25.61 -10.40 6.21
C PHE A 473 24.24 -10.14 5.60
N CYS A 474 23.23 -10.85 6.08
CA CYS A 474 21.84 -10.70 5.67
C CYS A 474 20.98 -10.30 6.87
N THR A 475 20.02 -9.39 6.66
CA THR A 475 19.14 -8.83 7.71
C THR A 475 17.68 -9.09 7.44
#